data_AF-A0AAJ4D4A8-F1
#
_entry.id   AF-A0AAJ4D4A8-F1
#
_cell.length_a   1.000
_cell.length_b   1.000
_cell.length_c   1.000
_cell.angle_alpha   90.00
_cell.angle_beta   90.00
_cell.angle_gamma   90.00
#
_symmetry.space_group_name_H-M   'P 1'
#
loop_
_entity.id
_entity.type
_entity.pdbx_description
1 polymer ?
#
loop_
_entity_poly.entity_id
_entity_poly.type
_entity_poly.pdbx_seq_one_letter_code
_entity_poly.pdbx_strand_id
1 'polypeptide(L)'
;MKIEMEMQGFKELDSYLASLARKDEKINKATVKAGGAILAKEIKKNAPRSNIGGSHPHIDEDIIVGNRTRKDPDGEIYAVVGPTKDTKFRVHLPEFGTIHQPANPFIQQSMLSANDRMLQAMATVIKRGYKL
;
A
#
# COMPACT_ATOMS: atom_id res chain seq x y z
N MET A 1 -24.45 -13.41 -1.77
CA MET A 1 -24.50 -13.26 -3.25
C MET A 1 -25.24 -14.47 -3.80
N LYS A 2 -26.44 -14.30 -4.38
CA LYS A 2 -27.07 -15.35 -5.19
C LYS A 2 -26.46 -15.28 -6.57
N ILE A 3 -25.86 -16.38 -7.03
CA ILE A 3 -25.38 -16.54 -8.41
C ILE A 3 -26.43 -17.38 -9.10
N GLU A 4 -27.35 -16.75 -9.82
CA GLU A 4 -28.26 -17.44 -10.74
C GLU A 4 -27.66 -17.29 -12.15
N MET A 5 -27.48 -18.42 -12.84
CA MET A 5 -26.83 -18.44 -14.15
C MET A 5 -27.56 -19.45 -15.06
N GLU A 6 -28.12 -18.95 -16.15
CA GLU A 6 -28.52 -19.77 -17.30
C GLU A 6 -27.35 -19.78 -18.29
N MET A 7 -26.73 -20.95 -18.49
CA MET A 7 -25.61 -21.11 -19.42
C MET A 7 -26.08 -21.74 -20.73
N GLN A 8 -25.66 -21.18 -21.87
CA GLN A 8 -25.93 -21.73 -23.21
C GLN A 8 -24.68 -22.42 -23.81
N GLY A 9 -23.46 -22.18 -23.28
CA GLY A 9 -22.26 -22.93 -23.68
C GLY A 9 -20.95 -22.65 -22.92
N PHE A 10 -19.88 -23.41 -23.26
CA PHE A 10 -18.55 -23.34 -22.60
C PHE A 10 -17.85 -21.97 -22.74
N LYS A 11 -18.06 -21.28 -23.87
CA LYS A 11 -17.46 -19.96 -24.15
C LYS A 11 -17.97 -18.86 -23.21
N GLU A 12 -19.23 -18.95 -22.80
CA GLU A 12 -19.84 -18.00 -21.86
C GLU A 12 -19.29 -18.20 -20.46
N LEU A 13 -19.08 -19.46 -20.05
CA LEU A 13 -18.43 -19.79 -18.77
C LEU A 13 -17.00 -19.25 -18.71
N ASP A 14 -16.20 -19.47 -19.76
CA ASP A 14 -14.82 -18.96 -19.82
C ASP A 14 -14.77 -17.41 -19.75
N SER A 15 -15.64 -16.75 -20.52
CA SER A 15 -15.76 -15.28 -20.49
C SER A 15 -16.18 -14.76 -19.11
N TYR A 16 -17.09 -15.45 -18.44
CA TYR A 16 -17.54 -15.10 -17.10
C TYR A 16 -16.43 -15.28 -16.06
N LEU A 17 -15.72 -16.42 -16.05
CA LEU A 17 -14.58 -16.65 -15.17
C LEU A 17 -13.47 -15.62 -15.37
N ALA A 18 -13.15 -15.30 -16.63
CA ALA A 18 -12.20 -14.24 -16.94
C ALA A 18 -12.65 -12.86 -16.41
N SER A 19 -13.95 -12.57 -16.45
CA SER A 19 -14.50 -11.32 -15.90
C SER A 19 -14.39 -11.26 -14.37
N LEU A 20 -14.61 -12.39 -13.68
CA LEU A 20 -14.44 -12.50 -12.23
C LEU A 20 -12.98 -12.31 -11.83
N ALA A 21 -12.04 -12.95 -12.53
CA ALA A 21 -10.61 -12.79 -12.28
C ALA A 21 -10.14 -11.32 -12.42
N ARG A 22 -10.62 -10.62 -13.47
CA ARG A 22 -10.34 -9.18 -13.65
C ARG A 22 -10.93 -8.33 -12.53
N LYS A 23 -12.14 -8.67 -12.06
CA LYS A 23 -12.80 -7.97 -10.96
C LYS A 23 -12.03 -8.17 -9.65
N ASP A 24 -11.64 -9.40 -9.33
CA ASP A 24 -10.82 -9.72 -8.16
C ASP A 24 -9.49 -8.95 -8.18
N GLU A 25 -8.77 -8.99 -9.31
CA GLU A 25 -7.50 -8.25 -9.43
C GLU A 25 -7.69 -6.73 -9.22
N LYS A 26 -8.78 -6.15 -9.73
CA LYS A 26 -9.10 -4.74 -9.51
C LYS A 26 -9.37 -4.42 -8.03
N ILE A 27 -10.08 -5.30 -7.34
CA ILE A 27 -10.37 -5.16 -5.90
C ILE A 27 -9.07 -5.28 -5.10
N ASN A 28 -8.22 -6.26 -5.39
CA ASN A 28 -6.95 -6.47 -4.70
C ASN A 28 -6.00 -5.27 -4.87
N LYS A 29 -5.88 -4.74 -6.09
CA LYS A 29 -5.09 -3.51 -6.35
C LYS A 29 -5.60 -2.31 -5.57
N ALA A 30 -6.91 -2.11 -5.51
CA ALA A 30 -7.51 -1.02 -4.74
C ALA A 30 -7.29 -1.20 -3.23
N THR A 31 -7.39 -2.45 -2.76
CA THR A 31 -7.25 -2.83 -1.35
C THR A 31 -5.85 -2.49 -0.82
N VAL A 32 -4.79 -2.94 -1.50
CA VAL A 32 -3.42 -2.66 -1.05
C VAL A 32 -3.05 -1.19 -1.15
N LYS A 33 -3.61 -0.45 -2.11
CA LYS A 33 -3.42 1.01 -2.19
C LYS A 33 -4.12 1.74 -1.03
N ALA A 34 -5.28 1.27 -0.60
CA ALA A 34 -5.98 1.86 0.54
C ALA A 34 -5.20 1.66 1.85
N GLY A 35 -4.71 0.44 2.10
CA GLY A 35 -3.83 0.17 3.24
C GLY A 35 -2.54 1.00 3.15
N GLY A 36 -1.92 1.05 1.97
CA GLY A 36 -0.72 1.83 1.74
C GLY A 36 -0.89 3.33 1.97
N ALA A 37 -2.07 3.90 1.65
CA ALA A 37 -2.34 5.33 1.88
C ALA A 37 -2.39 5.68 3.38
N ILE A 38 -2.94 4.78 4.20
CA ILE A 38 -2.95 4.92 5.66
C ILE A 38 -1.52 4.86 6.20
N LEU A 39 -0.74 3.87 5.75
CA LEU A 39 0.66 3.73 6.16
C LEU A 39 1.48 4.96 5.76
N ALA A 40 1.34 5.44 4.52
CA ALA A 40 2.05 6.62 4.04
C ALA A 40 1.76 7.84 4.93
N LYS A 41 0.50 8.06 5.29
CA LYS A 41 0.09 9.15 6.18
C LYS A 41 0.72 9.03 7.57
N GLU A 42 0.77 7.82 8.13
CA GLU A 42 1.37 7.60 9.44
C GLU A 42 2.89 7.81 9.42
N ILE A 43 3.57 7.30 8.38
CA ILE A 43 5.02 7.52 8.20
C ILE A 43 5.31 9.02 8.09
N LYS A 44 4.54 9.79 7.29
CA LYS A 44 4.73 11.26 7.19
C LYS A 44 4.60 11.96 8.53
N LYS A 45 3.68 11.51 9.37
CA LYS A 45 3.44 12.10 10.70
C LYS A 45 4.63 11.86 11.64
N ASN A 46 5.22 10.66 11.59
CA ASN A 46 6.28 10.22 12.50
C ASN A 46 7.69 10.46 11.94
N ALA A 47 7.81 10.82 10.66
CA ALA A 47 9.07 11.11 10.02
C ALA A 47 9.84 12.24 10.74
N PRO A 48 11.15 12.06 10.98
CA PRO A 48 11.99 13.11 11.55
C PRO A 48 11.94 14.38 10.69
N ARG A 49 11.61 15.51 11.32
CA ARG A 49 11.60 16.81 10.66
C ARG A 49 12.95 17.49 10.76
N SER A 50 13.31 18.20 9.70
CA SER A 50 14.52 19.02 9.66
C SER A 50 14.12 20.49 9.49
N ASN A 51 14.75 21.37 10.26
CA ASN A 51 14.61 22.82 10.12
C ASN A 51 15.60 23.40 9.10
N ILE A 52 16.37 22.55 8.39
CA ILE A 52 17.30 22.99 7.35
C ILE A 52 16.47 23.57 6.21
N GLY A 53 16.46 24.90 6.10
CA GLY A 53 15.75 25.61 5.05
C GLY A 53 16.34 25.39 3.65
N GLY A 54 15.54 25.73 2.63
CA GLY A 54 15.89 25.61 1.21
C GLY A 54 14.85 24.85 0.41
N SER A 55 15.04 24.73 -0.90
CA SER A 55 14.11 24.04 -1.81
C SER A 55 14.30 22.51 -1.87
N HIS A 56 14.94 21.91 -0.86
CA HIS A 56 15.26 20.49 -0.86
C HIS A 56 14.08 19.67 -0.31
N PRO A 57 13.72 18.53 -0.92
CA PRO A 57 12.66 17.67 -0.40
C PRO A 57 12.99 17.12 1.00
N HIS A 58 12.00 17.19 1.89
CA HIS A 58 12.05 16.59 3.22
C HIS A 58 11.39 15.22 3.27
N ILE A 59 11.84 14.36 4.18
CA ILE A 59 11.33 12.97 4.30
C ILE A 59 9.83 12.97 4.59
N ASP A 60 9.37 13.84 5.49
CA ASP A 60 7.97 13.92 5.92
C ASP A 60 7.02 14.39 4.81
N GLU A 61 7.55 15.01 3.77
CA GLU A 61 6.79 15.47 2.61
C GLU A 61 6.77 14.42 1.49
N ASP A 62 7.82 13.59 1.38
CA ASP A 62 8.13 12.75 0.22
C ASP A 62 7.75 11.26 0.37
N ILE A 63 6.97 10.87 1.40
CA ILE A 63 6.45 9.50 1.49
C ILE A 63 5.25 9.31 0.57
N ILE A 64 5.30 8.31 -0.31
CA ILE A 64 4.24 8.02 -1.27
C ILE A 64 3.82 6.55 -1.24
N VAL A 65 2.63 6.29 -1.79
CA VAL A 65 2.24 4.96 -2.25
C VAL A 65 2.66 4.83 -3.70
N GLY A 66 3.39 3.78 -4.04
CA GLY A 66 3.84 3.53 -5.40
C GLY A 66 2.68 3.50 -6.40
N ASN A 67 2.85 4.17 -7.54
CA ASN A 67 1.81 4.26 -8.56
C ASN A 67 1.37 2.87 -9.08
N ARG A 68 2.33 1.94 -9.21
CA ARG A 68 2.10 0.57 -9.66
C ARG A 68 2.12 -0.38 -8.48
N THR A 69 1.11 -1.26 -8.42
CA THR A 69 1.15 -2.45 -7.58
C THR A 69 2.08 -3.48 -8.20
N ARG A 70 2.69 -4.32 -7.38
CA ARG A 70 3.56 -5.41 -7.80
C ARG A 70 2.90 -6.75 -7.47
N LYS A 71 3.43 -7.82 -8.05
CA LYS A 71 3.11 -9.20 -7.69
C LYS A 71 4.40 -9.87 -7.22
N ASP A 72 4.32 -10.67 -6.18
CA ASP A 72 5.41 -11.55 -5.78
C ASP A 72 5.41 -12.85 -6.63
N PRO A 73 6.36 -13.78 -6.43
CA PRO A 73 6.38 -15.05 -7.16
C PRO A 73 5.14 -15.92 -6.95
N ASP A 74 4.47 -15.80 -5.80
CA ASP A 74 3.27 -16.55 -5.45
C ASP A 74 1.98 -15.90 -6.02
N GLY A 75 2.11 -14.69 -6.58
CA GLY A 75 1.03 -13.95 -7.24
C GLY A 75 0.33 -12.94 -6.33
N GLU A 76 0.78 -12.77 -5.09
CA GLU A 76 0.19 -11.81 -4.15
C GLU A 76 0.45 -10.38 -4.61
N ILE A 77 -0.63 -9.61 -4.69
CA ILE A 77 -0.56 -8.21 -5.10
C ILE A 77 -0.18 -7.38 -3.88
N TYR A 78 0.87 -6.56 -4.00
CA TYR A 78 1.29 -5.63 -2.94
C TYR A 78 1.56 -4.22 -3.49
N ALA A 79 1.47 -3.23 -2.60
CA ALA A 79 1.84 -1.84 -2.88
C ALA A 79 3.09 -1.48 -2.08
N VAL A 80 4.04 -0.82 -2.74
CA VAL A 80 5.24 -0.29 -2.07
C VAL A 80 4.92 1.07 -1.49
N VAL A 81 5.25 1.29 -0.22
CA VAL A 81 5.09 2.57 0.47
C VAL A 81 6.45 3.04 0.96
N GLY A 82 6.78 4.30 0.73
CA GLY A 82 8.07 4.85 1.15
C GLY A 82 8.44 6.15 0.43
N PRO A 83 9.65 6.67 0.68
CA PRO A 83 10.16 7.87 0.04
C PRO A 83 10.33 7.69 -1.47
N THR A 84 10.35 8.80 -2.22
CA THR A 84 10.83 8.75 -3.60
C THR A 84 12.36 8.68 -3.64
N LYS A 85 12.92 8.63 -4.86
CA LYS A 85 14.38 8.57 -5.07
C LYS A 85 15.13 9.73 -4.43
N ASP A 86 14.48 10.89 -4.26
CA ASP A 86 15.12 12.13 -3.81
C ASP A 86 15.42 12.11 -2.31
N THR A 87 14.60 11.43 -1.51
CA THR A 87 14.82 11.30 -0.05
C THR A 87 15.13 9.88 0.41
N LYS A 88 15.13 8.88 -0.48
CA LYS A 88 15.33 7.45 -0.15
C LYS A 88 16.55 7.18 0.73
N PHE A 89 17.71 7.72 0.36
CA PHE A 89 18.94 7.47 1.13
C PHE A 89 18.86 8.06 2.55
N ARG A 90 18.18 9.21 2.70
CA ARG A 90 18.05 9.92 3.98
C ARG A 90 17.17 9.15 4.95
N VAL A 91 16.20 8.39 4.47
CA VAL A 91 15.32 7.56 5.30
C VAL A 91 16.06 6.44 6.00
N HIS A 92 17.08 5.84 5.37
CA HIS A 92 17.84 4.75 5.97
C HIS A 92 18.62 5.18 7.21
N LEU A 93 19.11 6.43 7.24
CA LEU A 93 19.94 6.94 8.33
C LEU A 93 19.22 6.97 9.69
N PRO A 94 18.04 7.62 9.84
CA PRO A 94 17.29 7.56 11.08
C PRO A 94 16.65 6.19 11.30
N GLU A 95 16.17 5.49 10.27
CA GLU A 95 15.48 4.21 10.48
C GLU A 95 16.39 3.15 11.10
N PHE A 96 17.63 3.03 10.61
CA PHE A 96 18.57 2.00 11.05
C PHE A 96 19.69 2.51 11.96
N GLY A 97 19.83 3.83 12.08
CA GLY A 97 20.93 4.44 12.81
C GLY A 97 22.24 4.46 12.02
N THR A 98 23.24 5.10 12.62
CA THR A 98 24.62 5.20 12.12
C THR A 98 25.58 5.03 13.29
N ILE A 99 26.90 5.02 13.01
CA ILE A 99 27.93 4.99 14.07
C ILE A 99 27.83 6.18 15.05
N HIS A 100 27.23 7.30 14.65
CA HIS A 100 27.13 8.52 15.46
C HIS A 100 25.70 8.88 15.89
N GLN A 101 24.68 8.14 15.45
CA GLN A 101 23.28 8.42 15.76
C GLN A 101 22.52 7.10 15.97
N PRO A 102 21.85 6.89 17.12
CA PRO A 102 21.07 5.68 17.34
C PRO A 102 19.89 5.58 16.35
N ALA A 103 19.42 4.35 16.13
CA ALA A 103 18.24 4.10 15.32
C ALA A 103 16.99 4.72 15.94
N ASN A 104 16.18 5.34 15.09
CA ASN A 104 14.84 5.82 15.35
C ASN A 104 13.92 5.21 14.27
N PRO A 105 13.44 3.97 14.46
CA PRO A 105 12.76 3.19 13.43
C PRO A 105 11.30 3.67 13.21
N PHE A 106 11.16 4.89 12.71
CA PHE A 106 9.89 5.58 12.55
C PHE A 106 8.97 4.89 11.52
N ILE A 107 9.50 4.22 10.51
CA ILE A 107 8.70 3.45 9.55
C ILE A 107 8.13 2.20 10.22
N GLN A 108 8.98 1.43 10.90
CA GLN A 108 8.53 0.24 11.64
C GLN A 108 7.46 0.61 12.69
N GLN A 109 7.70 1.67 13.48
CA GLN A 109 6.73 2.14 14.47
C GLN A 109 5.43 2.63 13.82
N SER A 110 5.51 3.29 12.66
CA SER A 110 4.33 3.71 11.90
C SER A 110 3.54 2.51 11.39
N MET A 111 4.20 1.45 10.92
CA MET A 111 3.55 0.22 10.51
C MET A 111 2.80 -0.45 11.67
N LEU A 112 3.46 -0.59 12.83
CA LEU A 112 2.84 -1.18 14.02
C LEU A 112 1.64 -0.36 14.50
N SER A 113 1.76 0.97 14.58
CA SER A 113 0.69 1.85 15.04
C SER A 113 -0.46 2.05 14.04
N ALA A 114 -0.21 1.82 12.74
CA ALA A 114 -1.23 1.92 11.70
C ALA A 114 -1.89 0.58 11.36
N ASN A 115 -1.37 -0.55 11.85
CA ASN A 115 -1.77 -1.89 11.41
C ASN A 115 -3.29 -2.09 11.37
N ASP A 116 -3.98 -1.83 12.48
CA ASP A 116 -5.43 -2.05 12.54
C ASP A 116 -6.20 -1.13 11.61
N ARG A 117 -5.75 0.13 11.46
CA ARG A 117 -6.37 1.09 10.53
C ARG A 117 -6.13 0.70 9.07
N MET A 118 -4.95 0.15 8.77
CA MET A 118 -4.65 -0.40 7.44
C MET A 118 -5.57 -1.59 7.13
N LEU A 119 -5.69 -2.55 8.06
CA LEU A 119 -6.56 -3.71 7.91
C LEU A 119 -8.03 -3.32 7.76
N GLN A 120 -8.50 -2.33 8.54
CA GLN A 120 -9.86 -1.80 8.42
C GLN A 120 -10.11 -1.12 7.06
N ALA A 121 -9.16 -0.32 6.57
CA ALA A 121 -9.25 0.31 5.25
C ALA A 121 -9.30 -0.74 4.13
N MET A 122 -8.44 -1.77 4.22
CA MET A 122 -8.43 -2.90 3.30
C MET A 122 -9.75 -3.67 3.32
N ALA A 123 -10.24 -4.05 4.50
CA ALA A 123 -11.52 -4.75 4.67
C ALA A 123 -12.70 -3.95 4.10
N THR A 124 -12.71 -2.63 4.27
CA THR A 124 -13.75 -1.75 3.72
C THR A 124 -13.76 -1.78 2.19
N VAL A 125 -12.59 -1.77 1.55
CA VAL A 125 -12.48 -1.85 0.09
C VAL A 125 -12.92 -3.21 -0.43
N ILE A 126 -12.52 -4.30 0.25
CA ILE A 126 -12.93 -5.67 -0.09
C ILE A 126 -14.46 -5.79 -0.02
N LYS A 127 -15.08 -5.41 1.09
CA LYS A 127 -16.54 -5.47 1.25
C LYS A 127 -17.26 -4.67 0.17
N ARG A 128 -16.80 -3.44 -0.10
CA ARG A 128 -17.36 -2.60 -1.17
C ARG A 128 -17.19 -3.23 -2.56
N GLY A 129 -16.04 -3.82 -2.85
CA GLY A 129 -15.74 -4.45 -4.13
C GLY A 129 -16.59 -5.68 -4.40
N TYR A 130 -16.81 -6.49 -3.37
CA TYR A 130 -17.63 -7.71 -3.44
C TYR A 130 -19.12 -7.48 -3.15
N LYS A 131 -19.51 -6.27 -2.73
CA LYS A 131 -20.87 -5.93 -2.29
C LYS A 131 -21.34 -6.85 -1.14
N LEU A 132 -20.47 -7.02 -0.15
CA LEU A 132 -20.69 -7.78 1.08
C LEU A 132 -21.18 -6.89 2.22
#